data_AF-A0A7K3WZK1-F1
#
_entry.id   AF-A0A7K3WZK1-F1
#
_cell.length_a   1.000
_cell.length_b   1.000
_cell.length_c   1.000
_cell.angle_alpha   90.00
_cell.angle_beta   90.00
_cell.angle_gamma   90.00
#
_symmetry.space_group_name_H-M   'P 1'
#
loop_
_entity.id
_entity.type
_entity.pdbx_description
1 polymer ?
#
loop_
_entity_poly.entity_id
_entity_poly.type
_entity_poly.pdbx_seq_one_letter_code
_entity_poly.pdbx_strand_id
1 'polypeptide(L)'
;MDDLDDITGGDQRRADALRAVVKQLGRSDNPLLREMATAVQHGELSLRQAASSSTYSGELSQPFRAFWRAYQDLTTQERDDLASRF
;
A
#
# COMPACT_ATOMS: atom_id res chain seq x y z
N MET A 1 -6.49 -5.86 -18.54
CA MET A 1 -6.17 -6.48 -17.24
C MET A 1 -5.73 -5.33 -16.35
N ASP A 2 -6.38 -5.16 -15.20
CA ASP A 2 -6.07 -4.09 -14.24
C ASP A 2 -4.70 -4.38 -13.61
N ASP A 3 -3.85 -3.36 -13.44
CA ASP A 3 -2.52 -3.51 -12.81
C ASP A 3 -2.64 -4.10 -11.40
N LEU A 4 -3.73 -3.78 -10.69
CA LEU A 4 -4.02 -4.30 -9.36
C LEU A 4 -4.38 -5.80 -9.37
N ASP A 5 -5.10 -6.26 -10.39
CA ASP A 5 -5.40 -7.70 -10.55
C ASP A 5 -4.12 -8.50 -10.84
N ASP A 6 -3.22 -7.92 -11.62
CA ASP A 6 -1.93 -8.55 -11.94
C ASP A 6 -0.99 -8.59 -10.72
N ILE A 7 -0.91 -7.51 -9.93
CA ILE A 7 -0.16 -7.47 -8.66
C ILE A 7 -0.65 -8.55 -7.69
N THR A 8 -1.95 -8.83 -7.69
CA THR A 8 -2.58 -9.75 -6.74
C THR A 8 -2.67 -11.18 -7.24
N GLY A 9 -2.12 -11.46 -8.44
CA GLY A 9 -2.13 -12.79 -9.05
C GLY A 9 -3.53 -13.27 -9.40
N GLY A 10 -4.45 -12.34 -9.70
CA GLY A 10 -5.86 -12.61 -9.98
C GLY A 10 -6.70 -12.93 -8.74
N ASP A 11 -6.15 -12.82 -7.53
CA ASP A 11 -6.95 -12.95 -6.29
C ASP A 11 -7.83 -11.71 -6.11
N GLN A 12 -9.13 -11.88 -6.40
CA GLN A 12 -10.10 -10.80 -6.36
C GLN A 12 -10.23 -10.14 -4.98
N ARG A 13 -10.10 -10.91 -3.88
CA ARG A 13 -10.17 -10.33 -2.52
C ARG A 13 -8.99 -9.41 -2.27
N ARG A 14 -7.80 -9.82 -2.70
CA ARG A 14 -6.59 -8.99 -2.58
C ARG A 14 -6.68 -7.77 -3.49
N ALA A 15 -7.20 -7.91 -4.71
CA ALA A 15 -7.40 -6.78 -5.62
C ALA A 15 -8.35 -5.74 -5.02
N ASP A 16 -9.47 -6.18 -4.43
CA ASP A 16 -10.44 -5.29 -3.79
C ASP A 16 -9.87 -4.61 -2.54
N ALA A 17 -9.12 -5.35 -1.71
CA ALA A 17 -8.41 -4.78 -0.57
C ALA A 17 -7.39 -3.72 -1.02
N LEU A 18 -6.65 -3.99 -2.09
CA LEU A 18 -5.67 -3.06 -2.64
C LEU A 18 -6.34 -1.80 -3.20
N ARG A 19 -7.46 -1.93 -3.92
CA ARG A 19 -8.29 -0.80 -4.36
C ARG A 19 -8.79 0.04 -3.19
N ALA A 20 -9.22 -0.60 -2.10
CA ALA A 20 -9.68 0.10 -0.90
C ALA A 20 -8.56 0.90 -0.24
N VAL A 21 -7.34 0.35 -0.17
CA VAL A 21 -6.16 1.04 0.35
C VAL A 21 -5.79 2.24 -0.53
N VAL A 22 -5.75 2.07 -1.85
CA VAL A 22 -5.48 3.19 -2.78
C VAL A 22 -6.53 4.29 -2.61
N LYS A 23 -7.81 3.92 -2.50
CA LYS A 23 -8.90 4.88 -2.24
C LYS A 23 -8.71 5.63 -0.91
N GLN A 24 -8.21 4.96 0.13
CA GLN A 24 -7.91 5.59 1.42
C GLN A 24 -6.72 6.56 1.29
N LEU A 25 -5.68 6.20 0.54
CA LEU A 25 -4.55 7.08 0.27
C LEU A 25 -4.97 8.35 -0.49
N GLY A 26 -6.00 8.27 -1.34
CA GLY A 26 -6.62 9.44 -1.98
C GLY A 26 -7.27 10.42 -1.01
N ARG A 27 -7.38 10.08 0.28
CA ARG A 27 -7.86 10.94 1.37
C ARG A 27 -6.78 11.24 2.41
N SER A 28 -5.52 10.86 2.14
CA SER A 28 -4.39 11.13 3.02
C SER A 28 -4.13 12.62 3.14
N ASP A 29 -3.65 13.06 4.30
CA ASP A 29 -3.15 14.42 4.52
C ASP A 29 -1.83 14.65 3.76
N ASN A 30 -1.11 13.58 3.43
CA ASN A 30 0.09 13.65 2.61
C ASN A 30 -0.26 13.98 1.15
N PRO A 31 0.16 15.14 0.64
CA PRO A 31 -0.22 15.59 -0.70
C PRO A 31 0.30 14.67 -1.81
N LEU A 32 1.50 14.10 -1.66
CA LEU A 32 2.10 13.21 -2.64
C LEU A 32 1.37 11.86 -2.70
N LEU A 33 1.01 11.30 -1.54
CA LEU A 33 0.21 10.06 -1.49
C LEU A 33 -1.19 10.28 -2.06
N ARG A 34 -1.80 11.43 -1.79
CA ARG A 34 -3.11 11.80 -2.32
C ARG A 34 -3.09 11.95 -3.85
N GLU A 35 -2.09 12.65 -4.37
CA GLU A 35 -1.85 12.80 -5.81
C GLU A 35 -1.65 11.45 -6.50
N MET A 36 -0.72 10.64 -5.99
CA MET A 36 -0.42 9.30 -6.51
C MET A 36 -1.67 8.42 -6.52
N ALA A 37 -2.40 8.37 -5.42
CA ALA A 37 -3.60 7.57 -5.32
C ALA A 37 -4.72 8.02 -6.28
N THR A 38 -4.80 9.31 -6.57
CA THR A 38 -5.76 9.85 -7.55
C THR A 38 -5.35 9.44 -8.96
N ALA A 39 -4.07 9.58 -9.31
CA ALA A 39 -3.54 9.16 -10.61
C ALA A 39 -3.70 7.65 -10.85
N VAL A 40 -3.50 6.82 -9.82
CA VAL A 40 -3.74 5.37 -9.89
C VAL A 40 -5.22 5.05 -10.09
N GLN A 41 -6.12 5.72 -9.37
CA GLN A 41 -7.57 5.52 -9.53
C GLN A 41 -8.09 5.93 -10.92
N HIS A 42 -7.46 6.90 -11.57
CA HIS A 42 -7.81 7.33 -12.92
C HIS A 42 -7.09 6.55 -14.03
N GLY A 43 -6.18 5.64 -13.68
CA GLY A 43 -5.39 4.87 -14.65
C GLY A 43 -4.30 5.68 -15.35
N GLU A 44 -3.97 6.87 -14.85
CA GLU A 44 -2.90 7.74 -15.36
C GLU A 44 -1.51 7.23 -14.92
N LEU A 45 -1.47 6.46 -13.84
CA LEU A 45 -0.26 5.90 -13.25
C LEU A 45 -0.55 4.49 -12.73
N SER A 46 0.29 3.50 -13.04
CA SER A 46 0.19 2.18 -12.39
C SER A 46 0.78 2.21 -10.98
N LEU A 47 0.31 1.34 -10.08
CA LEU A 47 0.84 1.29 -8.72
C LEU A 47 2.31 0.86 -8.71
N ARG A 48 2.71 -0.01 -9.64
CA ARG A 48 4.12 -0.39 -9.84
C ARG A 48 4.99 0.79 -10.26
N GLN A 49 4.53 1.60 -11.21
CA GLN A 49 5.25 2.81 -11.62
C GLN A 49 5.38 3.78 -10.44
N ALA A 50 4.31 4.00 -9.68
CA ALA A 50 4.34 4.81 -8.47
C ALA A 50 5.39 4.32 -7.46
N ALA A 51 5.42 3.01 -7.19
CA ALA A 51 6.36 2.39 -6.26
C ALA A 51 7.83 2.50 -6.73
N SER A 52 8.08 2.46 -8.04
CA SER A 52 9.42 2.63 -8.62
C SER A 52 9.85 4.10 -8.80
N SER A 53 8.93 5.04 -8.67
CA SER A 53 9.19 6.47 -8.90
C SER A 53 9.94 7.08 -7.72
N SER A 54 10.97 7.89 -8.00
CA SER A 54 11.64 8.68 -6.96
C SER A 54 10.69 9.69 -6.28
N THR A 55 9.62 10.10 -6.96
CA THR A 55 8.61 11.04 -6.42
C THR A 55 7.77 10.43 -5.31
N TYR A 56 7.36 9.16 -5.43
CA TYR A 56 6.40 8.53 -4.51
C TYR A 56 7.00 7.39 -3.67
N SER A 57 8.11 6.77 -4.09
CA SER A 57 8.72 5.62 -3.40
C SER A 57 9.12 5.92 -1.95
N GLY A 58 9.57 7.15 -1.65
CA GLY A 58 9.87 7.59 -0.30
C GLY A 58 8.64 7.52 0.61
N GLU A 59 7.56 8.17 0.16
CA GLU A 59 6.29 8.26 0.89
C GLU A 59 5.59 6.90 1.04
N LEU A 60 5.70 6.02 0.04
CA LEU A 60 5.16 4.67 0.10
C LEU A 60 5.95 3.77 1.06
N SER A 61 7.28 3.88 1.06
CA SER A 61 8.15 2.98 1.84
C SER A 61 8.38 3.42 3.27
N GLN A 62 8.22 4.70 3.61
CA GLN A 62 8.50 5.20 4.96
C GLN A 62 7.55 4.63 6.02
N PRO A 63 6.21 4.62 5.85
CA PRO A 63 5.30 4.02 6.82
C PRO A 63 5.55 2.53 6.99
N PHE A 64 5.81 1.82 5.89
CA PHE A 64 6.17 0.40 5.92
C PHE A 64 7.46 0.16 6.70
N ARG A 65 8.51 0.96 6.48
CA ARG A 65 9.77 0.86 7.22
C ARG A 65 9.59 1.14 8.71
N ALA A 66 8.75 2.09 9.07
CA ALA A 66 8.42 2.39 10.47
C ALA A 66 7.68 1.21 11.13
N PHE A 67 6.66 0.68 10.45
CA PHE A 67 5.94 -0.52 10.90
C PHE A 67 6.89 -1.71 11.05
N TRP A 68 7.72 -1.99 10.05
CA TRP A 68 8.61 -3.13 10.06
C TRP A 68 9.63 -3.08 11.21
N ARG A 69 10.17 -1.89 11.50
CA ARG A 69 11.05 -1.71 12.68
C ARG A 69 10.29 -2.02 13.97
N ALA A 70 9.10 -1.47 14.15
CA ALA A 70 8.29 -1.75 15.32
C ALA A 70 7.93 -3.25 15.43
N TYR A 71 7.62 -3.91 14.31
CA TYR A 71 7.34 -5.34 14.25
C TYR A 71 8.54 -6.20 14.65
N GLN A 72 9.76 -5.79 14.26
CA GLN A 72 10.99 -6.47 14.62
C GLN A 72 11.25 -6.45 16.14
N ASP A 73 10.82 -5.40 16.82
CA ASP A 73 10.96 -5.26 18.27
C ASP A 73 9.92 -6.08 19.07
N LEU A 74 8.86 -6.57 18.42
CA LEU A 74 7.85 -7.40 19.06
C LEU A 74 8.39 -8.80 19.41
N THR A 75 7.96 -9.29 20.57
CA THR A 75 8.10 -10.70 20.97
C THR A 75 7.29 -11.62 20.06
N THR A 76 7.58 -12.92 20.08
CA THR A 76 6.79 -13.91 19.33
C THR A 76 5.31 -13.84 19.65
N GLN A 77 4.95 -13.70 20.94
CA GLN A 77 3.56 -13.64 21.36
C GLN A 77 2.84 -12.38 20.85
N GLU A 78 3.51 -11.22 20.88
CA GLU A 78 2.94 -9.99 20.32
C GLU A 78 2.80 -10.04 18.79
N ARG A 79 3.68 -10.76 18.10
CA ARG A 79 3.56 -11.00 16.66
C ARG A 79 2.38 -11.91 16.33
N ASP A 80 2.17 -12.96 17.12
CA ASP A 80 1.04 -13.88 16.96
C ASP A 80 -0.30 -13.15 17.22
N ASP A 81 -0.35 -12.34 18.29
CA ASP A 81 -1.49 -11.48 18.58
C ASP A 81 -1.77 -10.50 17.44
N LEU A 82 -0.73 -9.88 16.86
CA LEU A 82 -0.90 -8.98 15.71
C LEU A 82 -1.39 -9.73 14.45
N ALA A 83 -0.86 -10.92 14.19
CA ALA A 83 -1.23 -11.74 13.03
C ALA A 83 -2.70 -12.20 13.11
N SER A 84 -3.22 -12.46 14.31
CA SER A 84 -4.63 -12.86 14.49
C SER A 84 -5.66 -11.75 14.23
N ARG A 85 -5.23 -10.49 14.05
CA ARG A 85 -6.12 -9.34 13.81
C ARG A 85 -6.49 -9.15 12.33
N PHE A 86 -5.88 -9.93 11.43
CA PHE A 86 -6.04 -9.85 9.98
C PHE A 86 -6.32 -11.24 9.39
#